data_AF-A0A1I8GYK4-F1
#
_entry.id   AF-A0A1I8GYK4-F1
#
_cell.length_a   1.000
_cell.length_b   1.000
_cell.length_c   1.000
_cell.angle_alpha   90.00
_cell.angle_beta   90.00
_cell.angle_gamma   90.00
#
_symmetry.space_group_name_H-M   'P 1'
#
loop_
_entity.id
_entity.type
_entity.pdbx_description
1 polymer ?
#
loop_
_entity_poly.entity_id
_entity_poly.type
_entity_poly.pdbx_seq_one_letter_code
_entity_poly.pdbx_strand_id
1 'polypeptide(L)'
;MNNSLWQSNLVPQALWSSLPGSRQGAGAFAKHQQTNNQFSPVDYVVLGVFLTASLAVGIVASFIGRRKGNADDGSAGSDEKEEFVMGGRKQQVIPVALSLLVSFNSAILILGGPAEIYFNGTMYVLSIFGEQIGCVLAALIFVPVFYQLRLTSLFEYLELRFKSRLVRLMGNFLFLISDVIYMGLALYAPATALQYVSNGAIPVEASIAVSGVICTFYTAWGGLKAVIWTDVFQSVVMTAGILAIIIRGLIDLGGIGNVWQISYKYGRIEFD
;
A
#
# COMPACT_ATOMS: atom_id res chain seq x y z
N MET A 1 29.03 8.07 5.29
CA MET A 1 28.88 9.18 4.32
C MET A 1 28.25 10.38 5.02
N ASN A 2 28.60 11.57 4.55
CA ASN A 2 28.37 12.89 5.15
C ASN A 2 26.93 13.12 5.68
N ASN A 3 26.81 13.66 6.89
CA ASN A 3 25.54 13.95 7.59
C ASN A 3 24.67 15.04 6.92
N SER A 4 25.11 15.58 5.79
CA SER A 4 24.49 16.72 5.11
C SER A 4 23.31 16.37 4.20
N LEU A 5 23.19 15.12 3.74
CA LEU A 5 22.13 14.73 2.78
C LEU A 5 20.75 14.57 3.44
N TRP A 6 20.72 14.24 4.73
CA TRP A 6 19.47 14.08 5.50
C TRP A 6 18.82 15.40 5.88
N GLN A 7 19.62 16.46 6.08
CA GLN A 7 19.13 17.74 6.58
C GLN A 7 18.49 18.61 5.51
N SER A 8 18.76 18.38 4.22
CA SER A 8 18.36 19.31 3.15
C SER A 8 17.13 18.89 2.34
N ASN A 9 16.82 17.59 2.22
CA ASN A 9 15.99 17.14 1.08
C ASN A 9 14.59 16.63 1.40
N LEU A 10 14.23 16.36 2.66
CA LEU A 10 12.94 15.74 2.97
C LEU A 10 11.96 16.66 3.70
N VAL A 11 12.45 17.64 4.48
CA VAL A 11 11.63 18.65 5.17
C VAL A 11 12.52 19.88 5.44
N PRO A 12 12.13 21.11 5.06
CA PRO A 12 12.90 22.31 5.38
C PRO A 12 13.17 22.41 6.89
N GLN A 13 14.39 22.72 7.32
CA GLN A 13 14.76 22.88 8.75
C GLN A 13 13.81 23.78 9.55
N ALA A 14 13.17 24.75 8.88
CA ALA A 14 12.14 25.60 9.48
C ALA A 14 10.90 24.82 9.94
N LEU A 15 10.46 23.81 9.19
CA LEU A 15 9.30 22.97 9.55
C LEU A 15 9.59 22.03 10.72
N TRP A 16 10.84 21.57 10.84
CA TRP A 16 11.30 20.79 11.99
C TRP A 16 11.31 21.58 13.30
N SER A 17 11.51 22.90 13.21
CA SER A 17 11.54 23.78 14.38
C SER A 17 10.16 24.13 14.94
N SER A 18 9.09 23.88 14.18
CA SER A 18 7.71 24.28 14.52
C SER A 18 6.83 23.16 15.12
N LEU A 19 7.30 21.91 15.20
CA LEU A 19 6.51 20.78 15.71
C LEU A 19 6.72 20.57 17.22
N PRO A 20 5.69 20.72 18.08
CA PRO A 20 5.80 20.48 19.53
C PRO A 20 6.02 18.99 19.83
N GLY A 21 6.80 18.66 20.86
CA GLY A 21 6.97 17.27 21.36
C GLY A 21 8.07 16.41 20.72
N SER A 22 8.65 16.84 19.59
CA SER A 22 9.54 16.01 18.74
C SER A 22 11.04 16.02 19.11
N ARG A 23 11.49 16.94 19.98
CA ARG A 23 12.93 17.22 20.21
C ARG A 23 13.76 16.05 20.75
N GLN A 24 13.18 15.16 21.55
CA GLN A 24 13.92 14.02 22.13
C GLN A 24 13.70 12.71 21.36
N GLY A 25 12.49 12.49 20.80
CA GLY A 25 12.16 11.28 20.05
C GLY A 25 12.86 11.19 18.70
N ALA A 26 12.88 12.27 17.91
CA ALA A 26 13.46 12.26 16.57
C ALA A 26 15.00 12.17 16.58
N GLY A 27 15.65 12.84 17.55
CA GLY A 27 17.10 12.77 17.74
C GLY A 27 17.58 11.42 18.27
N ALA A 28 16.79 10.76 19.13
CA ALA A 28 17.05 9.39 19.56
C ALA A 28 16.82 8.37 18.43
N PHE A 29 15.80 8.58 17.58
CA PHE A 29 15.52 7.74 16.40
C PHE A 29 16.69 7.73 15.41
N ALA A 30 17.22 8.91 15.07
CA ALA A 30 18.37 9.05 14.17
C ALA A 30 19.67 8.45 14.75
N LYS A 31 19.82 8.45 16.08
CA LYS A 31 21.02 7.91 16.76
C LYS A 31 20.94 6.40 16.98
N HIS A 32 19.74 5.84 17.17
CA HIS A 32 19.54 4.40 17.37
C HIS A 32 19.48 3.60 16.05
N GLN A 33 19.19 4.25 14.92
CA GLN A 33 19.26 3.67 13.57
C GLN A 33 20.69 3.32 13.10
N GLN A 34 21.72 3.68 13.87
CA GLN A 34 23.12 3.27 13.60
C GLN A 34 23.46 1.86 14.11
N THR A 35 22.48 1.01 14.44
CA THR A 35 22.75 -0.41 14.66
C THR A 35 23.08 -1.07 13.32
N ASN A 36 24.30 -1.58 13.25
CA ASN A 36 24.99 -2.11 12.08
C ASN A 36 24.41 -3.46 11.61
N ASN A 37 23.10 -3.55 11.34
CA ASN A 37 22.49 -4.70 10.67
C ASN A 37 22.44 -4.42 9.17
N GLN A 38 23.56 -4.74 8.54
CA GLN A 38 23.71 -4.73 7.09
C GLN A 38 22.79 -5.80 6.50
N PHE A 39 22.23 -5.54 5.31
CA PHE A 39 21.66 -6.61 4.50
C PHE A 39 22.71 -7.71 4.34
N SER A 40 22.45 -8.87 4.91
CA SER A 40 23.20 -10.08 4.63
C SER A 40 22.97 -10.45 3.15
N PRO A 41 23.91 -11.13 2.48
CA PRO A 41 23.66 -11.72 1.16
C PRO A 41 22.34 -12.53 1.11
N VAL A 42 21.93 -13.12 2.25
CA VAL A 42 20.66 -13.82 2.40
C VAL A 42 19.45 -12.89 2.19
N ASP A 43 19.49 -11.65 2.68
CA ASP A 43 18.38 -10.69 2.57
C ASP A 43 18.15 -10.24 1.13
N TYR A 44 19.23 -10.07 0.36
CA TYR A 44 19.14 -9.81 -1.09
C TYR A 44 18.55 -11.00 -1.85
N VAL A 45 18.91 -12.22 -1.48
CA VAL A 45 18.34 -13.44 -2.07
C VAL A 45 16.85 -13.54 -1.74
N VAL A 46 16.46 -13.31 -0.49
CA VAL A 46 15.04 -13.32 -0.07
C VAL A 46 14.25 -12.24 -0.82
N LEU A 47 14.80 -11.04 -0.98
CA LEU A 47 14.17 -9.97 -1.76
C LEU A 47 14.01 -10.38 -3.23
N GLY A 48 15.04 -10.95 -3.85
CA GLY A 48 14.99 -11.44 -5.22
C GLY A 48 13.97 -12.58 -5.40
N VAL A 49 13.92 -13.53 -4.47
CA VAL A 49 12.93 -14.62 -4.46
C VAL A 49 11.52 -14.06 -4.29
N PHE A 50 11.32 -13.07 -3.42
CA PHE A 50 10.02 -12.43 -3.23
C PHE A 50 9.56 -11.72 -4.51
N LEU A 51 10.41 -10.90 -5.13
CA LEU A 51 10.07 -10.17 -6.36
C LEU A 51 9.77 -11.12 -7.52
N THR A 52 10.56 -12.19 -7.66
CA THR A 52 10.35 -13.20 -8.71
C THR A 52 9.11 -14.06 -8.45
N ALA A 53 8.81 -14.40 -7.19
CA ALA A 53 7.59 -15.11 -6.82
C ALA A 53 6.34 -14.25 -7.09
N SER A 54 6.35 -12.97 -6.72
CA SER A 54 5.26 -12.04 -7.02
C SER A 54 5.02 -11.91 -8.52
N LEU A 55 6.09 -11.78 -9.31
CA LEU A 55 6.00 -11.76 -10.77
C LEU A 55 5.45 -13.08 -11.34
N ALA A 56 5.93 -14.21 -10.83
CA ALA A 56 5.48 -15.54 -11.25
C ALA A 56 3.99 -15.76 -10.96
N VAL A 57 3.50 -15.33 -9.80
CA VAL A 57 2.06 -15.39 -9.45
C VAL A 57 1.24 -14.57 -10.45
N GLY A 58 1.66 -13.34 -10.76
CA GLY A 58 0.97 -12.49 -11.74
C GLY A 58 0.94 -13.10 -13.14
N ILE A 59 2.05 -13.66 -13.59
CA ILE A 59 2.15 -14.32 -14.90
C ILE A 59 1.28 -15.59 -14.95
N VAL A 60 1.38 -16.45 -13.95
CA VAL A 60 0.59 -17.70 -13.87
C VAL A 60 -0.92 -17.37 -13.80
N ALA A 61 -1.31 -16.37 -13.01
CA ALA A 61 -2.69 -15.90 -12.93
C ALA A 61 -3.19 -15.35 -14.28
N SER A 62 -2.35 -14.62 -15.01
CA SER A 62 -2.67 -14.14 -16.37
C SER A 62 -2.89 -15.31 -17.34
N PHE A 63 -2.00 -16.31 -17.35
CA PHE A 63 -2.13 -17.47 -18.22
C PHE A 63 -3.37 -18.33 -17.89
N ILE A 64 -3.65 -18.56 -16.61
CA ILE A 64 -4.86 -19.27 -16.17
C ILE A 64 -6.12 -18.48 -16.54
N GLY A 65 -6.08 -17.15 -16.40
CA GLY A 65 -7.16 -16.24 -16.81
C GLY A 65 -7.49 -16.35 -18.29
N ARG A 66 -6.47 -16.25 -19.16
CA ARG A 66 -6.63 -16.35 -20.63
C ARG A 66 -7.11 -17.73 -21.08
N ARG A 67 -6.61 -18.81 -20.45
CA ARG A 67 -7.01 -20.19 -20.81
C ARG A 67 -8.48 -20.47 -20.46
N LYS A 68 -9.03 -19.77 -19.48
CA LYS A 68 -10.43 -19.91 -19.05
C LYS A 68 -11.38 -19.02 -19.87
N GLY A 69 -10.92 -17.86 -20.34
CA GLY A 69 -11.66 -17.00 -21.28
C GLY A 69 -11.82 -17.63 -22.67
N ASN A 70 -10.77 -18.25 -23.22
CA ASN A 70 -10.82 -18.94 -24.52
C ASN A 70 -11.66 -20.23 -24.54
N ALA A 71 -12.06 -20.75 -23.38
CA ALA A 71 -12.83 -22.00 -23.28
C ALA A 71 -14.34 -21.78 -23.11
N ASP A 72 -14.79 -20.55 -22.80
CA ASP A 72 -16.19 -20.26 -22.42
C ASP A 72 -16.88 -19.24 -23.35
N ASP A 73 -16.21 -18.58 -24.31
CA ASP A 73 -16.89 -17.62 -25.19
C ASP A 73 -16.29 -17.46 -26.61
N GLY A 74 -17.17 -17.38 -27.61
CA GLY A 74 -16.88 -17.33 -29.05
C GLY A 74 -16.99 -15.94 -29.69
N SER A 75 -17.03 -14.85 -28.91
CA SER A 75 -17.24 -13.47 -29.37
C SER A 75 -16.04 -12.54 -29.10
N ALA A 76 -14.99 -12.69 -29.91
CA ALA A 76 -13.65 -12.12 -29.71
C ALA A 76 -13.47 -10.58 -29.86
N GLY A 77 -14.48 -9.73 -29.65
CA GLY A 77 -14.38 -8.29 -29.95
C GLY A 77 -14.71 -7.33 -28.81
N SER A 78 -15.83 -7.54 -28.11
CA SER A 78 -16.29 -6.71 -26.99
C SER A 78 -15.79 -7.21 -25.64
N ASP A 79 -15.55 -8.52 -25.55
CA ASP A 79 -15.40 -9.23 -24.28
C ASP A 79 -13.98 -9.11 -23.72
N GLU A 80 -12.98 -8.83 -24.56
CA GLU A 80 -11.57 -8.69 -24.14
C GLU A 80 -11.36 -7.44 -23.27
N LYS A 81 -12.02 -6.31 -23.61
CA LYS A 81 -11.96 -5.09 -22.79
C LYS A 81 -12.71 -5.27 -21.47
N GLU A 82 -13.85 -5.95 -21.49
CA GLU A 82 -14.61 -6.25 -20.27
C GLU A 82 -13.88 -7.27 -19.39
N GLU A 83 -13.20 -8.25 -19.97
CA GLU A 83 -12.38 -9.21 -19.24
C GLU A 83 -11.12 -8.56 -18.65
N PHE A 84 -10.49 -7.64 -19.38
CA PHE A 84 -9.33 -6.88 -18.92
C PHE A 84 -9.67 -5.91 -17.78
N VAL A 85 -10.77 -5.17 -17.91
CA VAL A 85 -11.20 -4.13 -16.95
C VAL A 85 -12.01 -4.69 -15.79
N MET A 86 -12.86 -5.70 -16.01
CA MET A 86 -13.82 -6.20 -15.02
C MET A 86 -13.49 -7.60 -14.50
N GLY A 87 -12.39 -8.22 -14.98
CA GLY A 87 -12.03 -9.58 -14.58
C GLY A 87 -13.08 -10.63 -14.94
N GLY A 88 -13.95 -10.36 -15.92
CA GLY A 88 -14.98 -11.27 -16.39
C GLY A 88 -16.18 -11.46 -15.44
N ARG A 89 -16.38 -10.60 -14.44
CA ARG A 89 -17.54 -10.58 -13.50
C ARG A 89 -17.85 -11.89 -12.73
N LYS A 90 -17.14 -12.99 -12.98
CA LYS A 90 -17.26 -14.32 -12.33
C LYS A 90 -16.15 -14.59 -11.29
N GLN A 91 -15.47 -13.56 -10.78
CA GLN A 91 -14.40 -13.71 -9.79
C GLN A 91 -14.97 -14.06 -8.41
N GLN A 92 -14.25 -14.90 -7.64
CA GLN A 92 -14.65 -15.26 -6.28
C GLN A 92 -14.61 -14.01 -5.38
N VAL A 93 -15.62 -13.85 -4.51
CA VAL A 93 -15.80 -12.67 -3.66
C VAL A 93 -14.61 -12.44 -2.72
N ILE A 94 -14.00 -13.51 -2.22
CA ILE A 94 -12.92 -13.44 -1.23
C ILE A 94 -11.64 -12.81 -1.83
N PRO A 95 -11.08 -13.29 -2.96
CA PRO A 95 -9.93 -12.64 -3.62
C PRO A 95 -10.17 -11.17 -3.97
N VAL A 96 -11.37 -10.81 -4.45
CA VAL A 96 -11.70 -9.43 -4.80
C VAL A 96 -11.74 -8.56 -3.55
N ALA A 97 -12.39 -9.01 -2.48
CA ALA A 97 -12.43 -8.29 -1.21
C ALA A 97 -11.03 -8.11 -0.62
N LEU A 98 -10.19 -9.15 -0.69
CA LEU A 98 -8.82 -9.09 -0.19
C LEU A 98 -7.96 -8.11 -1.00
N SER A 99 -8.01 -8.15 -2.33
CA SER A 99 -7.29 -7.19 -3.20
C SER A 99 -7.77 -5.75 -2.98
N LEU A 100 -9.08 -5.53 -2.78
CA LEU A 100 -9.60 -4.22 -2.39
C LEU A 100 -9.02 -3.75 -1.05
N LEU A 101 -9.01 -4.60 -0.03
CA LEU A 101 -8.42 -4.27 1.27
C LEU A 101 -6.93 -3.94 1.17
N VAL A 102 -6.19 -4.69 0.34
CA VAL A 102 -4.75 -4.48 0.10
C VAL A 102 -4.49 -3.18 -0.64
N SER A 103 -5.32 -2.87 -1.63
CA SER A 103 -5.25 -1.60 -2.36
C SER A 103 -5.44 -0.40 -1.43
N PHE A 104 -6.28 -0.52 -0.41
CA PHE A 104 -6.41 0.49 0.64
C PHE A 104 -5.23 0.50 1.63
N ASN A 105 -4.64 -0.67 1.93
CA ASN A 105 -3.50 -0.82 2.83
C ASN A 105 -2.16 -0.60 2.11
N SER A 106 -1.87 0.66 1.77
CA SER A 106 -0.60 1.06 1.16
C SER A 106 0.60 0.86 2.10
N ALA A 107 1.80 0.72 1.53
CA ALA A 107 3.08 0.76 2.25
C ALA A 107 3.22 2.02 3.13
N ILE A 108 2.54 3.11 2.75
CA ILE A 108 2.44 4.34 3.55
C ILE A 108 1.81 4.07 4.91
N LEU A 109 0.74 3.27 5.01
CA LEU A 109 0.08 3.00 6.29
C LEU A 109 0.92 2.08 7.18
N ILE A 110 1.65 1.13 6.59
CA ILE A 110 2.47 0.17 7.34
C ILE A 110 3.71 0.84 7.94
N LEU A 111 4.32 1.78 7.24
CA LEU A 111 5.45 2.55 7.75
C LEU A 111 4.99 3.78 8.56
N GLY A 112 3.94 4.45 8.08
CA GLY A 112 3.42 5.70 8.64
C GLY A 112 2.59 5.50 9.90
N GLY A 113 1.74 4.48 9.98
CA GLY A 113 0.87 4.24 11.14
C GLY A 113 1.65 4.03 12.44
N PRO A 114 2.64 3.11 12.49
CA PRO A 114 3.50 2.95 13.67
C PRO A 114 4.33 4.19 13.98
N ALA A 115 4.79 4.94 12.97
CA ALA A 115 5.51 6.18 13.18
C ALA A 115 4.62 7.26 13.81
N GLU A 116 3.38 7.39 13.32
CA GLU A 116 2.38 8.32 13.84
C GLU A 116 2.03 7.99 15.29
N ILE A 117 1.77 6.71 15.60
CA ILE A 117 1.54 6.26 16.99
C ILE A 117 2.78 6.51 17.86
N TYR A 118 3.97 6.32 17.31
CA TYR A 118 5.21 6.55 18.03
C TYR A 118 5.46 8.04 18.31
N PHE A 119 5.10 8.96 17.42
CA PHE A 119 5.35 10.40 17.62
C PHE A 119 4.20 11.11 18.32
N ASN A 120 2.96 10.84 17.90
CA ASN A 120 1.74 11.56 18.26
C ASN A 120 0.80 10.75 19.17
N GLY A 121 1.21 9.55 19.60
CA GLY A 121 0.52 8.76 20.61
C GLY A 121 -0.61 7.87 20.09
N THR A 122 -1.29 7.18 21.00
CA THR A 122 -2.33 6.18 20.67
C THR A 122 -3.62 6.75 20.09
N MET A 123 -3.83 8.06 20.13
CA MET A 123 -5.07 8.68 19.63
C MET A 123 -5.32 8.45 18.14
N TYR A 124 -4.26 8.19 17.35
CA TYR A 124 -4.39 7.78 15.95
C TYR A 124 -5.28 6.54 15.75
N VAL A 125 -5.39 5.67 16.76
CA VAL A 125 -6.27 4.50 16.72
C VAL A 125 -7.75 4.87 16.52
N LEU A 126 -8.19 6.05 16.98
CA LEU A 126 -9.55 6.53 16.73
C LEU A 126 -9.81 6.79 15.24
N SER A 127 -8.81 7.26 14.50
CA SER A 127 -8.90 7.44 13.04
C SER A 127 -9.12 6.10 12.33
N ILE A 128 -8.44 5.04 12.78
CA ILE A 128 -8.61 3.67 12.24
C ILE A 128 -10.03 3.17 12.46
N PHE A 129 -10.59 3.37 13.66
CA PHE A 129 -11.99 3.00 13.94
C PHE A 129 -12.98 3.80 13.09
N GLY A 130 -12.76 5.10 12.94
CA GLY A 130 -13.58 5.97 12.09
C GLY A 130 -13.57 5.54 10.62
N GLU A 131 -12.40 5.19 10.09
CA GLU A 131 -12.23 4.67 8.73
C GLU A 131 -12.99 3.36 8.53
N GLN A 132 -12.91 2.44 9.49
CA GLN A 132 -13.61 1.15 9.40
C GLN A 132 -15.13 1.32 9.40
N ILE A 133 -15.66 2.20 10.26
CA ILE A 133 -17.09 2.55 10.27
C ILE A 133 -17.49 3.19 8.95
N GLY A 134 -16.68 4.12 8.44
CA GLY A 134 -16.87 4.77 7.15
C GLY A 134 -16.96 3.76 6.00
N CYS A 135 -16.07 2.76 5.97
CA CYS A 135 -16.10 1.69 4.99
C CYS A 135 -17.38 0.86 5.06
N VAL A 136 -17.84 0.49 6.26
CA VAL A 136 -19.09 -0.27 6.43
C VAL A 136 -20.29 0.55 5.97
N LEU A 137 -20.38 1.83 6.36
CA LEU A 137 -21.46 2.71 5.92
C LEU A 137 -21.43 2.91 4.41
N ALA A 138 -20.25 3.09 3.83
CA ALA A 138 -20.10 3.24 2.39
C ALA A 138 -20.52 1.96 1.65
N ALA A 139 -20.16 0.79 2.17
CA ALA A 139 -20.58 -0.50 1.64
C ALA A 139 -22.10 -0.67 1.70
N LEU A 140 -22.74 -0.29 2.80
CA LEU A 140 -24.19 -0.46 2.96
C LEU A 140 -25.01 0.54 2.14
N ILE A 141 -24.51 1.77 1.95
CA ILE A 141 -25.27 2.85 1.29
C ILE A 141 -24.95 2.91 -0.20
N PHE A 142 -23.68 2.92 -0.59
CA PHE A 142 -23.27 3.18 -1.97
C PHE A 142 -23.25 1.91 -2.83
N VAL A 143 -22.76 0.78 -2.31
CA VAL A 143 -22.69 -0.47 -3.10
C VAL A 143 -24.05 -0.89 -3.67
N PRO A 144 -25.18 -0.90 -2.94
CA PRO A 144 -26.46 -1.30 -3.54
C PRO A 144 -26.90 -0.37 -4.68
N VAL A 145 -26.59 0.93 -4.59
CA VAL A 145 -26.90 1.91 -5.64
C VAL A 145 -26.04 1.66 -6.88
N PHE A 146 -24.73 1.52 -6.72
CA PHE A 146 -23.81 1.32 -7.85
C PHE A 146 -23.94 -0.07 -8.49
N TYR A 147 -24.24 -1.10 -7.69
CA TYR A 147 -24.40 -2.46 -8.19
C TYR A 147 -25.60 -2.60 -9.15
N GLN A 148 -26.71 -1.91 -8.84
CA GLN A 148 -27.90 -1.91 -9.72
C GLN A 148 -27.66 -1.20 -11.04
N LEU A 149 -26.82 -0.15 -11.04
CA LEU A 149 -26.54 0.66 -12.23
C LEU A 149 -25.57 -0.02 -13.22
N ARG A 150 -24.90 -1.11 -12.84
CA ARG A 150 -23.96 -1.90 -13.66
C ARG A 150 -22.92 -1.05 -14.41
N LEU A 151 -22.49 0.05 -13.80
CA LEU A 151 -21.55 1.00 -14.39
C LEU A 151 -20.17 0.36 -14.55
N THR A 152 -19.47 0.75 -15.60
CA THR A 152 -18.07 0.34 -15.83
C THR A 152 -17.09 1.25 -15.11
N SER A 153 -17.50 2.48 -14.79
CA SER A 153 -16.71 3.47 -14.08
C SER A 153 -17.59 4.24 -13.08
N LEU A 154 -17.07 4.52 -11.89
CA LEU A 154 -17.75 5.37 -10.90
C LEU A 154 -18.07 6.77 -11.46
N PHE A 155 -17.22 7.30 -12.37
CA PHE A 155 -17.44 8.61 -12.99
C PHE A 155 -18.61 8.62 -14.00
N GLU A 156 -19.04 7.45 -14.46
CA GLU A 156 -20.25 7.32 -15.30
C GLU A 156 -21.51 7.74 -14.53
N TYR A 157 -21.51 7.56 -13.21
CA TYR A 157 -22.59 8.05 -12.35
C TYR A 157 -22.71 9.57 -12.38
N LEU A 158 -21.59 10.30 -12.46
CA LEU A 158 -21.62 11.76 -12.57
C LEU A 158 -22.28 12.20 -13.86
N GLU A 159 -22.02 11.49 -14.96
CA GLU A 159 -22.70 11.74 -16.24
C GLU A 159 -24.20 11.47 -16.13
N LEU A 160 -24.61 10.37 -15.51
CA LEU A 160 -26.04 10.04 -15.32
C LEU A 160 -26.76 11.05 -14.43
N ARG A 161 -26.10 11.50 -13.35
CA ARG A 161 -26.72 12.40 -12.35
C ARG A 161 -26.84 13.84 -12.84
N PHE A 162 -25.83 14.33 -13.57
CA PHE A 162 -25.74 15.72 -14.03
C PHE A 162 -26.05 15.88 -15.53
N LYS A 163 -26.26 14.78 -16.26
CA LYS A 163 -26.52 14.74 -17.71
C LYS A 163 -25.45 15.48 -18.53
N SER A 164 -24.21 15.49 -18.04
CA SER A 164 -23.10 16.22 -18.65
C SER A 164 -21.84 15.38 -18.73
N ARG A 165 -21.39 15.16 -19.97
CA ARG A 165 -20.13 14.46 -20.25
C ARG A 165 -18.91 15.24 -19.75
N LEU A 166 -19.00 16.57 -19.66
CA LEU A 166 -17.93 17.42 -19.13
C LEU A 166 -17.67 17.12 -17.64
N VAL A 167 -18.73 16.93 -16.85
CA VAL A 167 -18.59 16.64 -15.41
C VAL A 167 -17.90 15.31 -15.18
N ARG A 168 -18.23 14.28 -15.98
CA ARG A 168 -17.53 13.00 -15.97
C ARG A 168 -16.05 13.14 -16.33
N LEU A 169 -15.74 13.90 -17.39
CA LEU A 169 -14.36 14.07 -17.84
C LEU A 169 -13.52 14.84 -16.81
N MET A 170 -14.08 15.90 -16.21
CA MET A 170 -13.44 16.66 -15.14
C MET A 170 -13.21 15.80 -13.89
N GLY A 171 -14.22 15.04 -13.45
CA GLY A 171 -14.08 14.15 -12.30
C GLY A 171 -13.00 13.09 -12.52
N ASN A 172 -13.00 12.45 -13.69
CA ASN A 172 -11.97 11.47 -14.04
C ASN A 172 -10.58 12.11 -14.13
N PHE A 173 -10.46 13.32 -14.69
CA PHE A 173 -9.18 14.02 -14.80
C PHE A 173 -8.59 14.39 -13.44
N LEU A 174 -9.42 14.97 -12.55
CA LEU A 174 -8.99 15.32 -11.19
C LEU A 174 -8.61 14.09 -10.37
N PHE A 175 -9.35 13.00 -10.53
CA PHE A 175 -9.01 11.72 -9.92
C PHE A 175 -7.66 11.20 -10.42
N LEU A 176 -7.42 11.16 -11.73
CA LEU A 176 -6.15 10.71 -12.30
C LEU A 176 -4.96 11.53 -11.79
N ILE A 177 -5.10 12.85 -11.67
CA ILE A 177 -4.02 13.70 -11.11
C ILE A 177 -3.75 13.32 -9.65
N SER A 178 -4.81 13.19 -8.85
CA SER A 178 -4.69 12.85 -7.43
C SER A 178 -4.06 11.47 -7.24
N ASP A 179 -4.47 10.51 -8.07
CA ASP A 179 -3.98 9.13 -8.06
C ASP A 179 -2.50 9.04 -8.46
N VAL A 180 -2.07 9.78 -9.50
CA VAL A 180 -0.65 9.83 -9.90
C VAL A 180 0.23 10.38 -8.77
N ILE A 181 -0.21 11.43 -8.08
CA ILE A 181 0.52 12.01 -6.94
C ILE A 181 0.59 11.00 -5.79
N TYR A 182 -0.54 10.37 -5.47
CA TYR A 182 -0.62 9.36 -4.41
C TYR A 182 0.28 8.15 -4.70
N MET A 183 0.23 7.62 -5.93
CA MET A 183 1.06 6.49 -6.36
C MET A 183 2.55 6.83 -6.33
N GLY A 184 2.93 8.07 -6.64
CA GLY A 184 4.30 8.55 -6.47
C GLY A 184 4.78 8.46 -5.02
N LEU A 185 3.96 8.92 -4.07
CA LEU A 185 4.26 8.80 -2.63
C LEU A 185 4.30 7.33 -2.18
N ALA A 186 3.38 6.51 -2.69
CA ALA A 186 3.27 5.10 -2.35
C ALA A 186 4.49 4.29 -2.82
N LEU A 187 5.12 4.66 -3.93
CA LEU A 187 6.38 4.07 -4.40
C LEU A 187 7.61 4.62 -3.67
N TYR A 188 7.57 5.89 -3.27
CA TYR A 188 8.70 6.55 -2.61
C TYR A 188 8.96 6.05 -1.19
N ALA A 189 7.90 5.85 -0.38
CA ALA A 189 8.04 5.37 0.99
C ALA A 189 8.79 4.03 1.12
N PRO A 190 8.44 2.95 0.40
CA PRO A 190 9.18 1.69 0.45
C PRO A 190 10.55 1.78 -0.23
N ALA A 191 10.72 2.59 -1.28
CA ALA A 191 12.01 2.76 -1.96
C ALA A 191 13.04 3.43 -1.06
N THR A 192 12.64 4.45 -0.29
CA THR A 192 13.51 5.06 0.72
C THR A 192 13.83 4.07 1.83
N ALA A 193 12.84 3.37 2.38
CA ALA A 193 13.05 2.31 3.37
C ALA A 193 14.11 1.28 2.89
N LEU A 194 14.01 0.82 1.64
CA LEU A 194 14.96 -0.10 1.02
C LEU A 194 16.37 0.49 0.91
N GLN A 195 16.49 1.77 0.57
CA GLN A 195 17.78 2.46 0.51
C GLN A 195 18.47 2.50 1.88
N TYR A 196 17.73 2.78 2.96
CA TYR A 196 18.32 2.81 4.31
C TYR A 196 18.83 1.43 4.74
N VAL A 197 18.01 0.38 4.58
CA VAL A 197 18.39 -0.97 5.01
C VAL A 197 19.52 -1.57 4.16
N SER A 198 19.63 -1.14 2.90
CA SER A 198 20.74 -1.52 2.00
C SER A 198 21.97 -0.62 2.12
N ASN A 199 21.98 0.34 3.06
CA ASN A 199 23.06 1.32 3.28
C ASN A 199 23.47 2.08 2.00
N GLY A 200 22.49 2.41 1.15
CA GLY A 200 22.70 3.12 -0.10
C GLY A 200 23.20 2.25 -1.26
N ALA A 201 23.30 0.92 -1.10
CA ALA A 201 23.66 0.03 -2.22
C ALA A 201 22.60 0.06 -3.33
N ILE A 202 21.33 0.25 -2.99
CA ILE A 202 20.24 0.42 -3.96
C ILE A 202 19.75 1.87 -3.90
N PRO A 203 19.94 2.67 -4.97
CA PRO A 203 19.40 4.02 -5.02
C PRO A 203 17.86 4.00 -5.14
N VAL A 204 17.22 5.04 -4.62
CA VAL A 204 15.75 5.19 -4.61
C VAL A 204 15.21 5.23 -6.03
N GLU A 205 15.91 5.95 -6.91
CA GLU A 205 15.57 6.13 -8.31
C GLU A 205 15.54 4.78 -9.05
N ALA A 206 16.53 3.92 -8.80
CA ALA A 206 16.57 2.58 -9.40
C ALA A 206 15.46 1.68 -8.84
N SER A 207 15.19 1.75 -7.54
CA SER A 207 14.11 0.97 -6.91
C SER A 207 12.74 1.33 -7.50
N ILE A 208 12.46 2.62 -7.65
CA ILE A 208 11.21 3.11 -8.25
C ILE A 208 11.14 2.73 -9.73
N ALA A 209 12.22 2.90 -10.49
CA ALA A 209 12.24 2.56 -11.91
C ALA A 209 12.01 1.05 -12.14
N VAL A 210 12.73 0.19 -11.41
CA VAL A 210 12.61 -1.27 -11.55
C VAL A 210 11.22 -1.75 -11.13
N SER A 211 10.73 -1.32 -9.96
CA SER A 211 9.38 -1.68 -9.50
C SER A 211 8.28 -1.18 -10.44
N GLY A 212 8.39 0.04 -10.95
CA GLY A 212 7.46 0.61 -11.92
C GLY A 212 7.44 -0.14 -13.25
N VAL A 213 8.61 -0.54 -13.76
CA VAL A 213 8.74 -1.34 -14.99
C VAL A 213 8.12 -2.72 -14.80
N ILE A 214 8.47 -3.43 -13.73
CA ILE A 214 7.91 -4.75 -13.42
C ILE A 214 6.39 -4.66 -13.27
N CYS A 215 5.91 -3.67 -12.51
CA CYS A 215 4.50 -3.41 -12.29
C CYS A 215 3.72 -3.15 -13.57
N THR A 216 4.27 -2.29 -14.43
CA THR A 216 3.67 -1.98 -15.72
C THR A 216 3.59 -3.22 -16.60
N PHE A 217 4.66 -4.02 -16.67
CA PHE A 217 4.68 -5.22 -17.50
C PHE A 217 3.66 -6.27 -17.06
N TYR A 218 3.61 -6.64 -15.77
CA TYR A 218 2.66 -7.67 -15.33
C TYR A 218 1.21 -7.17 -15.39
N THR A 219 0.98 -5.87 -15.15
CA THR A 219 -0.36 -5.28 -15.22
C THR A 219 -0.84 -5.19 -16.66
N ALA A 220 0.01 -4.74 -17.58
CA ALA A 220 -0.31 -4.69 -19.01
C ALA A 220 -0.55 -6.08 -19.60
N TRP A 221 0.23 -7.07 -19.17
CA TRP A 221 0.09 -8.45 -19.65
C TRP A 221 -1.11 -9.18 -19.04
N GLY A 222 -1.40 -8.92 -17.76
CA GLY A 222 -2.32 -9.73 -16.95
C GLY A 222 -3.69 -9.13 -16.66
N GLY A 223 -3.87 -7.82 -16.83
CA GLY A 223 -5.12 -7.12 -16.52
C GLY A 223 -5.53 -7.22 -15.05
N LEU A 224 -6.78 -6.88 -14.74
CA LEU A 224 -7.28 -6.83 -13.36
C LEU A 224 -7.16 -8.17 -12.62
N LYS A 225 -7.34 -9.31 -13.31
CA LYS A 225 -7.22 -10.64 -12.68
C LYS A 225 -5.82 -10.91 -12.14
N ALA A 226 -4.78 -10.53 -12.88
CA ALA A 226 -3.40 -10.73 -12.42
C ALA A 226 -3.10 -9.84 -11.22
N VAL A 227 -3.55 -8.59 -11.26
CA VAL A 227 -3.40 -7.62 -10.15
C VAL A 227 -4.04 -8.17 -8.87
N ILE A 228 -5.27 -8.69 -8.95
CA ILE A 228 -5.96 -9.25 -7.78
C ILE A 228 -5.15 -10.40 -7.14
N TRP A 229 -4.60 -11.31 -7.97
CA TRP A 229 -3.84 -12.44 -7.44
C TRP A 229 -2.47 -12.04 -6.90
N THR A 230 -1.80 -11.07 -7.51
CA THR A 230 -0.56 -10.51 -6.96
C THR A 230 -0.82 -9.81 -5.63
N ASP A 231 -1.93 -9.07 -5.51
CA ASP A 231 -2.32 -8.41 -4.26
C ASP A 231 -2.59 -9.43 -3.16
N VAL A 232 -3.28 -10.52 -3.47
CA VAL A 232 -3.55 -11.60 -2.49
C VAL A 232 -2.27 -12.24 -1.98
N PHE A 233 -1.32 -12.54 -2.87
CA PHE A 233 -0.03 -13.07 -2.45
C PHE A 233 0.73 -12.07 -1.59
N GLN A 234 0.79 -10.82 -2.04
CA GLN A 234 1.49 -9.75 -1.35
C GLN A 234 0.89 -9.48 0.03
N SER A 235 -0.44 -9.53 0.18
CA SER A 235 -1.13 -9.34 1.46
C SER A 235 -0.73 -10.38 2.49
N VAL A 236 -0.67 -11.66 2.08
CA VAL A 236 -0.30 -12.75 2.97
C VAL A 236 1.14 -12.56 3.47
N VAL A 237 2.05 -12.19 2.56
CA VAL A 237 3.45 -11.91 2.92
C VAL A 237 3.55 -10.70 3.85
N MET A 238 2.83 -9.61 3.57
CA MET A 238 2.82 -8.40 4.39
C MET A 238 2.28 -8.69 5.80
N THR A 239 1.15 -9.40 5.91
CA THR A 239 0.57 -9.79 7.20
C THR A 239 1.52 -10.69 7.99
N ALA A 240 2.14 -11.69 7.34
CA ALA A 240 3.11 -12.56 7.98
C ALA A 240 4.33 -11.77 8.50
N GLY A 241 4.83 -10.81 7.72
CA GLY A 241 5.95 -9.93 8.12
C GLY A 241 5.61 -9.06 9.33
N ILE A 242 4.44 -8.44 9.34
CA ILE A 242 3.96 -7.63 10.48
C ILE A 242 3.83 -8.49 11.74
N LEU A 243 3.21 -9.67 11.62
CA LEU A 243 3.07 -10.60 12.74
C LEU A 243 4.43 -11.05 13.27
N ALA A 244 5.39 -11.35 12.40
CA ALA A 244 6.74 -11.72 12.81
C ALA A 244 7.44 -10.61 13.59
N ILE A 245 7.32 -9.35 13.14
CA ILE A 245 7.87 -8.18 13.85
C ILE A 245 7.21 -8.02 15.22
N ILE A 246 5.88 -8.13 15.30
CA ILE A 246 5.14 -8.02 16.57
C ILE A 246 5.56 -9.13 17.54
N ILE A 247 5.57 -10.39 17.10
CA ILE A 247 5.94 -11.53 17.94
C ILE A 247 7.37 -11.37 18.45
N ARG A 248 8.31 -10.99 17.58
CA ARG A 248 9.71 -10.80 17.99
C ARG A 248 9.86 -9.64 18.97
N GLY A 249 9.18 -8.51 18.72
CA GLY A 249 9.15 -7.38 19.64
C GLY A 249 8.58 -7.74 21.01
N LEU A 250 7.52 -8.55 21.06
CA LEU A 250 6.95 -9.04 22.32
C LEU A 250 7.91 -9.96 23.09
N ILE A 251 8.63 -10.83 22.40
CA ILE A 251 9.62 -11.71 23.03
C ILE A 251 10.78 -10.89 23.60
N ASP A 252 11.34 -9.98 22.80
CA ASP A 252 12.50 -9.16 23.19
C ASP A 252 12.16 -8.20 24.35
N LEU A 253 10.90 -7.75 24.44
CA LEU A 253 10.41 -6.89 25.51
C LEU A 253 9.86 -7.66 26.73
N GLY A 254 9.86 -8.99 26.73
CA GLY A 254 9.38 -9.79 27.88
C GLY A 254 7.85 -9.83 28.05
N GLY A 255 7.11 -9.65 26.96
CA GLY A 255 5.66 -9.81 26.89
C GLY A 255 4.86 -8.51 26.81
N ILE A 256 3.57 -8.65 26.48
CA ILE A 256 2.63 -7.53 26.22
C ILE A 256 2.54 -6.58 27.43
N GLY A 257 2.58 -7.13 28.65
CA GLY A 257 2.51 -6.33 29.87
C GLY A 257 3.66 -5.32 29.99
N ASN A 258 4.88 -5.72 29.63
CA ASN A 258 6.03 -4.81 29.69
C ASN A 258 5.99 -3.78 28.56
N VAL A 259 5.51 -4.17 27.36
CA VAL A 259 5.27 -3.21 26.26
C VAL A 259 4.29 -2.13 26.69
N TRP A 260 3.19 -2.51 27.34
CA TRP A 260 2.19 -1.55 27.83
C TRP A 260 2.78 -0.61 28.88
N GLN A 261 3.55 -1.13 29.83
CA GLN A 261 4.20 -0.33 30.87
C GLN A 261 5.22 0.65 30.29
N ILE A 262 6.02 0.22 29.31
CA ILE A 262 6.98 1.08 28.59
C ILE A 262 6.22 2.18 27.86
N SER A 263 5.19 1.83 27.09
CA SER A 263 4.40 2.80 26.34
C SER A 263 3.70 3.81 27.25
N TYR A 264 3.21 3.40 28.41
CA TYR A 264 2.65 4.29 29.42
C TYR A 264 3.73 5.22 30.03
N LYS A 265 4.88 4.67 30.40
CA LYS A 265 6.00 5.42 30.99
C LYS A 265 6.56 6.50 30.07
N TYR A 266 6.57 6.26 28.76
CA TYR A 266 7.04 7.23 27.76
C TYR A 266 5.92 8.13 27.21
N GLY A 267 4.73 8.14 27.84
CA GLY A 267 3.63 9.01 27.43
C GLY A 267 3.13 8.72 26.01
N ARG A 268 3.22 7.47 25.55
CA ARG A 268 2.72 7.07 24.22
C ARG A 268 1.28 6.62 24.26
N ILE A 269 0.77 6.32 25.45
CA ILE A 269 -0.63 5.97 25.69
C ILE A 269 -1.34 7.22 26.22
N GLU A 270 -2.10 7.85 25.33
CA GLU A 270 -2.98 8.99 25.64
C GLU A 270 -4.41 8.55 25.31
N PHE A 271 -5.30 8.62 26.30
CA PHE A 271 -6.73 8.28 26.19
C PHE A 271 -7.66 9.46 26.52
N ASP A 272 -7.08 10.62 26.87
CA ASP A 272 -7.78 11.84 27.27
C ASP A 272 -7.77 12.90 26.16
#